data_AF-A0A8D8AUJ8-F1
#
_entry.id   AF-A0A8D8AUJ8-F1
#
_cell.length_a   1.000
_cell.length_b   1.000
_cell.length_c   1.000
_cell.angle_alpha   90.00
_cell.angle_beta   90.00
_cell.angle_gamma   90.00
#
_symmetry.space_group_name_H-M   'P 1'
#
loop_
_entity.id
_entity.type
_entity.pdbx_description
1 polymer ?
#
loop_
_entity_poly.entity_id
_entity_poly.type
_entity_poly.pdbx_seq_one_letter_code
_entity_poly.pdbx_strand_id
1 'polypeptide(L)'
;MHNGCEKLRNCIIMAPSTVLFTVSLVLVTIVGTPQRLFVESATVISSEDHRSRVGSSQLNEEPIIGVLAQEMSYSLAEKYEENYESYIAASYVKFVEGAGARVVPIW
;
A
#
# COMPACT_ATOMS: atom_id res chain seq x y z
N MET A 1 -51.81 -0.36 -23.70
CA MET A 1 -51.13 0.52 -22.73
C MET A 1 -50.54 -0.39 -21.66
N HIS A 2 -49.27 -0.80 -21.77
CA HIS A 2 -48.10 -0.13 -21.18
C HIS A 2 -48.31 0.09 -19.66
N ASN A 3 -47.46 -0.28 -18.70
CA ASN A 3 -46.15 -0.93 -18.55
C ASN A 3 -45.98 -1.14 -17.03
N GLY A 4 -45.07 -2.00 -16.56
CA GLY A 4 -44.53 -1.82 -15.19
C GLY A 4 -44.10 -3.07 -14.44
N CYS A 5 -43.05 -3.71 -14.95
CA CYS A 5 -42.24 -4.69 -14.23
C CYS A 5 -41.34 -3.99 -13.20
N GLU A 6 -41.39 -4.35 -11.91
CA GLU A 6 -40.23 -4.20 -11.00
C GLU A 6 -40.12 -5.38 -10.01
N LYS A 7 -39.27 -6.33 -10.41
CA LYS A 7 -38.15 -6.82 -9.60
C LYS A 7 -38.42 -7.55 -8.27
N LEU A 8 -39.37 -8.49 -8.23
CA LEU A 8 -39.36 -9.59 -7.23
C LEU A 8 -38.80 -10.90 -7.80
N ARG A 9 -37.74 -10.81 -8.61
CA ARG A 9 -36.89 -11.95 -8.98
C ARG A 9 -35.52 -11.70 -8.38
N ASN A 10 -35.28 -12.17 -7.16
CA ASN A 10 -33.96 -12.55 -6.66
C ASN A 10 -34.04 -13.28 -5.29
N CYS A 11 -35.05 -14.14 -5.09
CA CYS A 11 -34.91 -15.23 -4.12
C CYS A 11 -34.05 -16.31 -4.78
N ILE A 12 -32.73 -16.16 -4.70
CA ILE A 12 -31.80 -17.24 -5.00
C ILE A 12 -31.92 -18.21 -3.83
N ILE A 13 -32.89 -19.13 -3.88
CA ILE A 13 -32.83 -20.37 -3.10
C ILE A 13 -31.70 -21.19 -3.75
N MET A 14 -30.49 -20.86 -3.32
CA MET A 14 -29.27 -21.51 -3.76
C MET A 14 -29.35 -22.95 -3.26
N ALA A 15 -29.48 -23.93 -4.16
CA ALA A 15 -29.36 -25.33 -3.77
C ALA A 15 -28.05 -25.50 -2.98
N PRO A 16 -28.02 -26.31 -1.90
CA PRO A 16 -26.82 -26.45 -1.08
C PRO A 16 -25.58 -26.84 -1.89
N SER A 17 -25.77 -27.55 -3.01
CA SER A 17 -24.73 -27.86 -3.99
C SER A 17 -24.11 -26.61 -4.63
N THR A 18 -24.88 -25.60 -4.98
CA THR A 18 -24.39 -24.38 -5.64
C THR A 18 -23.59 -23.50 -4.66
N VAL A 19 -23.97 -23.45 -3.38
CA VAL A 19 -23.18 -22.77 -2.33
C VAL A 19 -21.82 -23.45 -2.15
N LEU A 20 -21.80 -24.79 -2.11
CA LEU A 20 -20.54 -25.53 -1.98
C LEU A 20 -19.62 -25.31 -3.19
N PHE A 21 -20.18 -25.28 -4.40
CA PHE A 21 -19.42 -25.00 -5.62
C PHE A 21 -18.81 -23.59 -5.62
N THR A 22 -19.57 -22.57 -5.22
CA THR A 22 -19.04 -21.19 -5.18
C THR A 22 -18.00 -21.01 -4.09
N VAL A 23 -18.21 -21.57 -2.90
CA VAL A 23 -17.22 -21.53 -1.81
C VAL A 23 -15.93 -22.26 -2.20
N SER A 24 -16.03 -23.43 -2.85
CA SER A 24 -14.86 -24.19 -3.31
C SER A 24 -14.11 -23.45 -4.43
N LEU A 25 -14.82 -22.81 -5.36
CA LEU A 25 -14.20 -22.02 -6.44
C LEU A 25 -13.43 -20.82 -5.87
N VAL A 26 -14.03 -20.10 -4.92
CA VAL A 26 -13.40 -18.95 -4.24
C VAL A 26 -12.15 -19.40 -3.48
N LEU A 27 -12.21 -20.51 -2.74
CA LEU A 27 -11.05 -21.05 -2.02
C LEU A 27 -9.91 -21.42 -2.97
N VAL A 28 -10.22 -22.00 -4.14
CA VAL A 28 -9.23 -22.34 -5.18
C VAL A 28 -8.60 -21.08 -5.78
N THR A 29 -9.34 -19.98 -5.95
CA THR A 29 -8.76 -18.71 -6.41
C THR A 29 -7.88 -18.02 -5.37
N ILE A 30 -8.27 -18.09 -4.08
CA ILE A 30 -7.54 -17.44 -2.98
C ILE A 30 -6.25 -18.20 -2.64
N VAL A 31 -6.28 -19.53 -2.66
CA VAL A 31 -5.12 -20.37 -2.28
C VAL A 31 -4.29 -20.78 -3.50
N GLY A 32 -4.89 -20.84 -4.70
CA GLY A 32 -4.30 -21.43 -5.90
C GLY A 32 -3.60 -20.46 -6.86
N THR A 33 -3.56 -19.15 -6.56
CA THR A 33 -2.64 -18.26 -7.28
C THR A 33 -1.38 -18.10 -6.44
N PRO A 34 -0.28 -18.79 -6.77
CA PRO A 34 1.00 -18.15 -6.54
C PRO A 34 0.95 -16.91 -7.42
N GLN A 35 0.67 -15.75 -6.82
CA GLN A 35 1.17 -14.50 -7.36
C GLN A 35 2.68 -14.65 -7.33
N ARG A 36 3.18 -15.31 -8.37
CA ARG A 36 4.58 -15.34 -8.72
C ARG A 36 4.86 -13.90 -9.07
N LEU A 37 5.29 -13.13 -8.06
CA LEU A 37 6.09 -11.92 -8.24
C LEU A 37 7.36 -12.37 -8.98
N PHE A 38 7.19 -12.65 -10.26
CA PHE A 38 8.29 -12.72 -11.20
C PHE A 38 8.68 -11.26 -11.41
N VAL A 39 9.55 -10.78 -10.52
CA VAL A 39 10.35 -9.61 -10.82
C VAL A 39 11.18 -10.04 -12.02
N GLU A 40 10.80 -9.58 -13.21
CA GLU A 40 11.67 -9.62 -14.37
C GLU A 40 12.85 -8.71 -14.02
N SER A 41 13.96 -9.34 -13.62
CA SER A 41 15.21 -8.63 -13.40
C SER A 41 15.62 -8.05 -14.75
N ALA A 42 15.41 -6.74 -14.93
CA ALA A 42 16.00 -6.02 -16.05
C ALA A 42 17.51 -6.04 -15.86
N THR A 43 18.21 -6.89 -16.63
CA THR A 43 19.66 -6.77 -16.80
C THR A 43 19.91 -5.47 -17.54
N VAL A 44 20.31 -4.43 -16.80
CA VAL A 44 20.83 -3.20 -17.40
C VAL A 44 22.17 -3.57 -18.03
N ILE A 45 22.19 -3.67 -19.37
CA ILE A 45 23.42 -3.68 -20.14
C ILE A 45 23.98 -2.26 -20.02
N SER A 46 24.86 -2.03 -19.05
CA SER A 46 25.54 -0.75 -18.89
C SER A 46 26.66 -0.68 -19.93
N SER A 47 26.39 0.02 -21.04
CA SER A 47 27.41 0.40 -22.00
C SER A 47 28.31 1.47 -21.37
N GLU A 48 29.60 1.18 -21.25
CA GLU A 48 30.59 2.16 -20.81
C GLU A 48 30.83 3.23 -21.88
N ASP A 49 31.13 4.42 -21.36
CA ASP A 49 31.86 5.54 -21.96
C ASP A 49 31.09 6.55 -22.85
N HIS A 50 30.72 7.67 -22.20
CA HIS A 50 31.26 8.95 -22.67
C HIS A 50 31.45 9.94 -21.50
N ARG A 51 32.72 10.19 -21.17
CA ARG A 51 33.19 11.20 -20.22
C ARG A 51 32.68 12.61 -20.56
N SER A 52 31.65 13.03 -19.84
CA SER A 52 31.26 14.43 -19.66
C SER A 52 31.44 14.76 -18.18
N ARG A 53 32.03 15.91 -17.85
CA ARG A 53 32.16 16.42 -16.48
C ARG A 53 30.81 16.77 -15.84
N VAL A 54 29.97 15.77 -15.61
CA VAL A 54 28.97 15.78 -14.55
C VAL A 54 29.71 15.25 -13.34
N GLY A 55 29.72 16.00 -12.23
CA GLY A 55 30.38 15.56 -11.00
C GLY A 55 30.00 14.11 -10.72
N SER A 56 30.98 13.28 -10.33
CA SER A 56 30.73 11.92 -9.85
C SER A 56 29.46 11.94 -9.02
N SER A 57 28.39 11.27 -9.47
CA SER A 57 27.15 11.16 -8.72
C SER A 57 27.48 10.37 -7.47
N GLN A 58 27.98 11.08 -6.46
CA GLN A 58 28.41 10.52 -5.21
C GLN A 58 27.14 10.01 -4.55
N LEU A 59 27.01 8.70 -4.49
CA LEU A 59 25.86 8.05 -3.89
C LEU A 59 25.83 8.44 -2.41
N ASN A 60 24.63 8.78 -1.94
CA ASN A 60 24.42 9.06 -0.53
C ASN A 60 24.07 7.75 0.17
N GLU A 61 25.06 7.14 0.81
CA GLU A 61 24.90 5.87 1.56
C GLU A 61 24.16 6.05 2.89
N GLU A 62 24.00 7.29 3.38
CA GLU A 62 23.29 7.58 4.64
C GLU A 62 22.15 8.59 4.42
N PRO A 63 21.09 8.20 3.68
CA PRO A 63 19.99 9.09 3.38
C PRO A 63 19.25 9.53 4.66
N ILE A 64 18.87 10.82 4.67
CA ILE A 64 18.00 11.41 5.68
C ILE A 64 16.69 11.76 4.98
N ILE A 65 15.58 11.19 5.46
CA ILE A 65 14.26 11.32 4.84
C ILE A 65 13.33 12.07 5.80
N GLY A 66 12.68 13.11 5.28
CA GLY A 66 11.67 13.87 6.01
C GLY A 66 10.33 13.16 6.04
N VAL A 67 9.69 13.08 7.21
CA VAL A 67 8.32 12.57 7.36
C VAL A 67 7.43 13.70 7.88
N LEU A 68 6.38 14.03 7.13
CA LEU A 68 5.43 15.08 7.48
C LEU A 68 4.61 14.69 8.71
N ALA A 69 4.49 15.61 9.65
CA ALA A 69 3.55 15.50 10.75
C ALA A 69 2.13 15.87 10.28
N GLN A 70 1.13 15.21 10.86
CA GLN A 70 -0.28 15.49 10.62
C GLN A 70 -0.90 16.14 11.85
N GLU A 71 -1.78 17.12 11.64
CA GLU A 71 -2.57 17.70 12.74
C GLU A 71 -3.44 16.64 13.43
N MET A 72 -3.60 16.79 14.74
CA MET A 72 -4.44 15.91 15.53
C MET A 72 -5.93 16.21 15.30
N SER A 73 -6.73 15.16 15.16
CA SER A 73 -8.19 15.28 15.19
C SER A 73 -8.68 15.63 16.59
N TYR A 74 -9.81 16.34 16.69
CA TYR A 74 -10.44 16.74 17.94
C TYR A 74 -10.63 15.58 18.94
N SER A 75 -11.06 14.41 18.44
CA SER A 75 -11.23 13.19 19.25
C SER A 75 -9.93 12.62 19.82
N LEU A 76 -8.80 12.89 19.16
CA LEU A 76 -7.48 12.48 19.60
C LEU A 76 -6.91 13.50 20.59
N ALA A 77 -7.17 14.79 20.36
CA ALA A 77 -6.82 15.87 21.27
C ALA A 77 -7.52 15.78 22.63
N GLU A 78 -8.71 15.17 22.72
CA GLU A 78 -9.36 14.90 24.00
C GLU A 78 -8.63 13.80 24.82
N LYS A 79 -7.95 12.88 24.13
CA LYS A 79 -7.29 11.71 24.74
C LYS A 79 -5.85 11.97 25.15
N TYR A 80 -5.16 12.89 24.48
CA TYR A 80 -3.77 13.23 24.72
C TYR A 80 -3.70 14.68 25.22
N GLU A 81 -2.75 14.99 26.10
CA GLU A 81 -2.66 16.32 26.72
C GLU A 81 -2.65 17.46 25.69
N GLU A 82 -3.20 18.62 26.08
CA GLU A 82 -3.48 19.76 25.20
C GLU A 82 -2.23 20.39 24.55
N ASN A 83 -1.02 19.93 24.89
CA ASN A 83 0.25 20.49 24.42
C ASN A 83 0.80 19.81 23.15
N TYR A 84 0.08 18.88 22.55
CA TYR A 84 0.44 18.25 21.29
C TYR A 84 -0.46 18.79 20.17
N GLU A 85 0.10 19.23 19.05
CA GLU A 85 -0.68 19.76 17.91
C GLU A 85 -0.60 18.85 16.68
N SER A 86 0.51 18.13 16.52
CA SER A 86 0.77 17.26 15.38
C SER A 86 1.43 15.94 15.79
N TYR A 87 1.23 14.89 14.97
CA TYR A 87 1.77 13.56 15.23
C TYR A 87 2.28 12.89 13.95
N ILE A 88 3.20 11.92 14.14
CA ILE A 88 3.67 11.02 13.09
C ILE A 88 3.44 9.59 13.58
N ALA A 89 2.81 8.76 12.74
CA ALA A 89 2.64 7.35 13.06
C ALA A 89 3.99 6.61 13.04
N ALA A 90 4.28 5.85 14.10
CA ALA A 90 5.53 5.11 14.25
C ALA A 90 5.79 4.08 13.13
N SER A 91 4.74 3.64 12.42
CA SER A 91 4.87 2.76 11.26
C SER A 91 5.65 3.40 10.11
N TYR A 92 5.52 4.71 9.89
CA TYR A 92 6.28 5.41 8.84
C TYR A 92 7.76 5.50 9.21
N VAL A 93 8.07 5.80 10.47
CA VAL A 93 9.46 5.85 10.97
C VAL A 93 10.12 4.48 10.81
N LYS A 94 9.46 3.42 11.26
CA LYS A 94 9.98 2.04 11.17
C LYS A 94 10.14 1.56 9.73
N PHE A 95 9.26 1.97 8.83
CA PHE A 95 9.39 1.65 7.41
C PHE A 95 10.66 2.25 6.81
N VAL A 96 10.94 3.52 7.11
CA VAL A 96 12.12 4.23 6.60
C VAL A 96 13.41 3.72 7.26
N GLU A 97 13.41 3.53 8.57
CA GLU A 97 14.56 2.95 9.30
C GLU A 97 14.82 1.50 8.88
N GLY A 98 13.77 0.72 8.61
CA GLY A 98 13.87 -0.64 8.10
C GLY A 98 14.52 -0.73 6.71
N ALA A 99 14.52 0.36 5.95
CA ALA A 99 15.23 0.49 4.67
C ALA A 99 16.67 1.02 4.83
N GLY A 100 17.14 1.30 6.05
CA GLY A 100 18.49 1.79 6.34
C GLY A 100 18.66 3.31 6.31
N ALA A 101 17.56 4.08 6.28
CA ALA A 101 17.60 5.55 6.28
C ALA A 101 17.36 6.14 7.68
N ARG A 102 17.77 7.39 7.89
CA ARG A 102 17.45 8.18 9.10
C ARG A 102 16.23 9.05 8.86
N VAL A 103 15.44 9.28 9.90
CA VAL A 103 14.18 10.05 9.80
C VAL A 103 14.31 11.41 10.47
N VAL A 104 13.79 12.45 9.82
CA VAL A 104 13.62 13.80 10.39
C VAL A 104 12.14 14.19 10.35
N PRO A 105 11.53 14.63 11.47
CA PRO A 105 10.15 15.12 11.46
C PRO A 105 10.06 16.49 10.78
N ILE A 106 8.99 16.70 10.02
CA ILE A 106 8.66 17.98 9.41
C ILE A 106 7.33 18.45 9.99
N TRP A 107 7.33 19.60 10.65
CA TRP A 107 6.18 20.20 11.34
C TRP A 107 5.45 21.22 10.46
#